data_AF-U4UTZ7-F1
#
_entry.id   AF-U4UTZ7-F1
#
_cell.length_a   1.000
_cell.length_b   1.000
_cell.length_c   1.000
_cell.angle_alpha   90.00
_cell.angle_beta   90.00
_cell.angle_gamma   90.00
#
_symmetry.space_group_name_H-M   'P 1'
#
loop_
_entity.id
_entity.type
_entity.pdbx_description
1 polymer ?
#
loop_
_entity_poly.entity_id
_entity_poly.type
_entity_poly.pdbx_seq_one_letter_code
_entity_poly.pdbx_strand_id
1 'polypeptide(L)' 'MWLQLDGAPPHYYCEVWQFLNADFQNRWIGRNGFENWPPRSPDLTPLDFFLWELAVVLKKEFTSAWKWTVNISNICYK' A
#
# COMPACT_ATOMS: atom_id res chain seq x y z
N MET A 1 -2.02 -15.70 1.65
CA MET A 1 -1.56 -14.34 1.31
C MET A 1 -1.73 -13.46 2.54
N TRP A 2 -0.76 -12.60 2.85
CA TRP A 2 -0.84 -11.56 3.87
C TRP A 2 -1.00 -10.19 3.18
N LEU A 3 -1.80 -9.31 3.76
CA LEU A 3 -1.94 -7.92 3.29
C LEU A 3 -1.41 -6.96 4.36
N GLN A 4 -0.68 -5.92 3.95
CA GLN A 4 -0.27 -4.84 4.84
C GLN A 4 -0.82 -3.52 4.31
N LEU A 5 -1.49 -2.77 5.19
CA LEU A 5 -2.05 -1.45 4.89
C LEU A 5 -1.40 -0.39 5.77
N ASP A 6 -1.29 0.83 5.25
CA ASP A 6 -0.89 1.98 6.05
C ASP A 6 -2.03 2.38 7.02
N GLY A 7 -1.70 3.20 8.01
CA GLY A 7 -2.66 3.66 9.02
C GLY A 7 -3.62 4.76 8.54
N ALA A 8 -3.86 4.90 7.23
CA ALA A 8 -4.66 5.98 6.64
C ALA A 8 -6.15 5.88 7.04
N PRO A 9 -6.89 7.02 7.08
CA PRO A 9 -8.28 7.03 7.53
C PRO A 9 -9.26 6.06 6.86
N PRO A 10 -9.22 5.89 5.53
CA PRO A 10 -10.07 4.93 4.87
C PRO A 10 -9.79 3.47 5.26
N HIS A 11 -8.55 3.15 5.70
CA HIS A 11 -8.13 1.77 5.96
C HIS A 11 -8.47 1.25 7.35
N TYR A 12 -8.92 2.12 8.26
CA TYR A 12 -9.36 1.72 9.61
C TYR A 12 -10.88 1.68 9.79
N TYR A 13 -11.66 1.88 8.72
CA TYR A 13 -13.12 1.85 8.80
C TYR A 13 -13.64 0.42 9.02
N CYS A 14 -14.73 0.26 9.78
CA CYS A 14 -15.24 -1.04 10.22
C CYS A 14 -15.59 -2.00 9.06
N GLU A 15 -16.22 -1.48 8.00
CA GLU A 15 -16.55 -2.25 6.79
C GLU A 15 -15.30 -2.80 6.10
N VAL A 16 -14.21 -2.03 6.08
CA VAL A 16 -12.92 -2.46 5.51
C VAL A 16 -12.37 -3.64 6.31
N TRP A 17 -12.44 -3.62 7.64
CA TRP A 17 -11.96 -4.76 8.43
C TRP A 17 -12.81 -6.01 8.27
N GLN A 18 -14.14 -5.86 8.18
CA GLN A 18 -15.02 -7.01 7.95
C GLN A 18 -14.69 -7.68 6.61
N PHE A 19 -14.49 -6.88 5.57
CA PHE A 19 -14.02 -7.34 4.27
C PHE A 19 -12.66 -8.04 4.38
N LEU A 20 -11.69 -7.42 5.04
CA LEU A 20 -10.34 -7.98 5.18
C LEU A 20 -10.32 -9.29 5.97
N ASN A 21 -11.12 -9.39 7.04
CA ASN A 21 -11.24 -10.61 7.83
C ASN A 21 -11.85 -11.75 7.02
N ALA A 22 -12.86 -11.46 6.20
CA ALA A 22 -13.52 -12.45 5.34
C ALA A 22 -12.58 -12.95 4.22
N ASP A 23 -12.00 -12.04 3.45
CA ASP A 23 -11.22 -12.39 2.25
C ASP A 23 -9.80 -12.86 2.57
N PHE A 24 -9.18 -12.28 3.60
CA PHE A 24 -7.79 -12.60 3.98
C PHE A 24 -7.71 -13.54 5.18
N GLN A 25 -8.84 -13.99 5.75
CA GLN A 25 -8.89 -14.93 6.88
C GLN A 25 -8.06 -14.41 8.07
N ASN A 26 -8.27 -13.15 8.44
CA ASN A 26 -7.52 -12.43 9.48
C ASN A 26 -6.00 -12.27 9.23
N ARG A 27 -5.50 -12.54 8.01
CA ARG A 27 -4.09 -12.36 7.65
C ARG A 27 -3.83 -10.99 7.05
N TRP A 28 -4.07 -9.94 7.82
CA TRP A 28 -3.76 -8.58 7.42
C TRP A 28 -3.19 -7.77 8.58
N ILE A 29 -2.35 -6.80 8.24
CA ILE A 29 -1.60 -5.93 9.15
C ILE A 29 -2.03 -4.50 8.87
N GLY A 30 -2.38 -3.75 9.92
CA GLY A 30 -2.83 -2.38 9.80
C GLY A 30 -3.23 -1.80 11.15
N ARG A 31 -3.72 -0.56 11.16
CA ARG A 31 -4.14 0.11 12.40
C ARG A 31 -5.36 -0.61 13.00
N ASN A 32 -5.25 -1.06 14.26
CA ASN A 32 -6.22 -1.91 14.96
C ASN A 32 -6.50 -3.26 14.26
N GLY A 33 -5.55 -3.77 13.46
CA GLY A 33 -5.60 -5.13 12.91
C GLY A 33 -5.16 -6.21 13.92
N PHE A 34 -4.94 -7.44 13.44
CA PHE A 34 -4.47 -8.55 14.28
C PHE A 34 -3.13 -8.23 14.96
N GLU A 35 -2.20 -7.64 14.20
CA GLU A 35 -0.97 -7.05 14.73
C GLU A 35 -1.10 -5.52 14.68
N ASN A 36 -0.96 -4.86 15.83
CA ASN A 36 -1.12 -3.41 15.92
C ASN A 36 0.05 -2.70 15.23
N TRP A 37 -0.20 -2.09 14.07
CA TRP A 37 0.83 -1.34 13.34
C TRP A 37 0.91 0.13 13.79
N PRO A 38 2.12 0.68 14.02
CA PRO A 38 2.26 2.07 14.43
C PRO A 38 1.79 3.04 13.34
N PRO A 39 1.01 4.07 13.69
CA PRO A 39 0.52 5.05 12.73
C PRO A 39 1.67 5.84 12.11
N ARG A 40 1.63 6.03 10.77
CA ARG A 40 2.62 6.79 9.99
C ARG A 40 4.04 6.22 10.06
N SER A 41 4.18 4.93 9.78
CA SER A 41 5.48 4.24 9.73
C SER A 41 5.84 3.84 8.29
N PRO A 42 6.18 4.82 7.42
CA PRO A 42 6.53 4.55 6.02
C PRO A 42 7.82 3.74 5.89
N ASP A 43 8.70 3.79 6.88
CA ASP A 43 9.89 2.95 7.03
C ASP A 43 9.57 1.45 7.19
N LEU A 44 8.37 1.14 7.69
CA LEU A 44 7.92 -0.22 7.92
C LEU A 44 6.95 -0.72 6.84
N THR A 45 6.46 0.16 5.96
CA THR A 45 5.61 -0.23 4.83
C THR A 45 6.48 -0.46 3.60
N PRO A 46 6.62 -1.70 3.09
CA PRO A 46 7.49 -1.99 1.94
C PRO A 46 7.16 -1.14 0.70
N LEU A 47 5.89 -0.78 0.53
CA LEU A 47 5.44 0.11 -0.55
C LEU A 47 6.02 1.52 -0.42
N ASP A 48 6.00 2.08 0.80
CA ASP A 48 6.50 3.42 1.09
C ASP A 48 8.03 3.47 1.08
N PHE A 49 8.69 2.50 1.73
CA PHE A 49 10.15 2.43 1.78
C PHE A 49 10.79 2.07 0.43
N PHE A 50 10.28 1.09 -0.31
CA PHE A 50 10.96 0.61 -1.51
C PHE A 50 10.39 1.20 -2.81
N LEU A 51 9.08 1.09 -3.02
CA LEU A 51 8.48 1.44 -4.31
C LEU A 51 8.41 2.96 -4.51
N TRP A 52 7.89 3.68 -3.51
CA TRP A 52 7.73 5.13 -3.60
C TRP A 52 9.08 5.85 -3.63
N GLU A 53 10.05 5.44 -2.80
CA GLU A 53 11.41 5.99 -2.88
C GLU A 53 12.06 5.74 -4.24
N LEU A 54 11.93 4.53 -4.79
CA LEU A 54 12.45 4.22 -6.13
C LEU A 54 11.80 5.10 -7.21
N ALA A 55 10.49 5.31 -7.13
CA ALA A 55 9.76 6.15 -8.09
C ALA A 55 10.24 7.60 -8.08
N VAL A 56 10.55 8.16 -6.90
CA VAL A 56 11.12 9.50 -6.73
C VAL A 56 12.54 9.57 -7.32
N VAL A 57 13.37 8.56 -7.06
CA VAL A 57 14.76 8.50 -7.58
C VAL A 57 14.79 8.40 -9.10
N LEU A 58 13.86 7.66 -9.71
CA LEU A 58 13.78 7.49 -11.15
C LEU A 58 13.30 8.76 -11.90
N LYS A 59 13.00 9.86 -11.19
CA LYS A 59 12.61 11.19 -11.75
C LYS A 59 11.68 11.08 -12.96
N LYS A 60 10.66 10.21 -12.88
CA LYS A 60 9.73 10.04 -14.00
C LYS A 60 8.87 11.29 -14.12
N GLU A 61 8.96 11.97 -15.25
CA GLU A 61 8.06 13.09 -15.55
C GLU A 61 6.69 12.57 -15.96
N PHE A 62 5.72 12.81 -15.10
CA PHE A 62 4.34 12.38 -15.28
C PHE A 62 3.56 13.46 -16.01
N THR A 63 3.58 13.40 -17.34
CA THR A 63 2.91 14.40 -18.20
C THR A 63 1.42 14.12 -18.43
N SER A 64 0.93 12.92 -18.08
CA SER A 64 -0.51 12.58 -18.07
C SER A 64 -0.79 11.30 -17.27
N ALA A 65 -2.03 11.12 -16.84
CA ALA A 65 -2.48 9.91 -16.13
C ALA A 65 -2.26 8.63 -16.95
N TRP A 66 -2.52 8.67 -18.26
CA TRP A 66 -2.26 7.54 -19.16
C TRP A 66 -0.78 7.15 -19.20
N LYS A 67 0.11 8.15 -19.37
CA LYS A 67 1.56 7.93 -19.36
C LYS A 67 2.05 7.41 -18.00
N TRP A 68 1.41 7.83 -16.91
CA TRP A 68 1.67 7.30 -15.56
C TRP A 68 1.33 5.81 -15.47
N THR A 69 0.11 5.42 -15.87
CA THR A 69 -0.34 4.02 -15.85
C THR A 69 0.58 3.10 -16.66
N VAL A 70 0.89 3.48 -17.90
CA VAL A 70 1.79 2.68 -18.77
C VAL A 70 3.18 2.54 -18.15
N ASN A 71 3.71 3.60 -17.53
CA ASN A 71 5.03 3.57 -16.90
C ASN A 71 5.08 2.67 -15.66
N ILE A 72 4.02 2.64 -14.85
CA ILE A 72 3.93 1.78 -13.67
C ILE A 72 3.77 0.34 -14.08
N SER A 73 2.89 0.02 -15.03
CA SER A 73 2.75 -1.34 -15.55
C SER A 73 4.08 -1.87 -16.07
N ASN A 74 4.85 -1.06 -16.80
CA ASN A 74 6.17 -1.44 -17.26
C ASN A 74 7.22 -1.61 -16.15
N ILE A 75 7.04 -1.03 -14.96
CA ILE A 75 7.93 -1.28 -13.82
C ILE A 75 7.50 -2.58 -13.11
N CYS A 76 6.20 -2.77 -12.89
CA CYS A 76 5.69 -3.87 -12.09
C CYS A 76 5.70 -5.23 -12.83
N TYR A 77 5.63 -5.21 -14.16
CA TYR A 77 5.50 -6.42 -14.99
C TYR A 77 6.69 -6.65 -15.95
N LYS A 78 7.80 -5.94 -15.76
CA LYS A 78 9.09 -6.28 -16.38
C LYS A 78 9.91 -7.14 -15.43
#